data_AF-A0A7X4JRR3-F1
#
_entry.id   AF-A0A7X4JRR3-F1
#
_cell.length_a   1.000
_cell.length_b   1.000
_cell.length_c   1.000
_cell.angle_alpha   90.00
_cell.angle_beta   90.00
_cell.angle_gamma   90.00
#
_symmetry.space_group_name_H-M   'P 1'
#
loop_
_entity.id
_entity.type
_entity.pdbx_description
1 polymer ?
#
loop_
_entity_poly.entity_id
_entity_poly.type
_entity_poly.pdbx_seq_one_letter_code
_entity_poly.pdbx_strand_id
1 'polypeptide(L)'
;MKITMDIPDDLAARLRDREDHAEIIELGLRKIDANTHSTFEDASDILEKLIALPSAEEIIKLRPSDSLQKRIDVLLKKNRTEGLQPEEEKEWTHYEYLEHLVRLAKANAALKLKTK
;
A
#
# COMPACT_ATOMS: atom_id res chain seq x y z
N MET A 1 -0.04 -26.36 10.99
CA MET A 1 -1.51 -26.38 11.22
C MET A 1 -2.19 -26.96 9.98
N LYS A 2 -3.30 -27.68 10.11
CA LYS A 2 -4.06 -28.23 8.96
C LYS A 2 -5.37 -27.47 8.82
N ILE A 3 -5.54 -26.76 7.72
CA ILE A 3 -6.76 -26.01 7.38
C ILE A 3 -7.41 -26.75 6.21
N THR A 4 -8.73 -26.98 6.29
CA THR A 4 -9.53 -27.59 5.22
C THR A 4 -10.65 -26.61 4.89
N MET A 5 -10.82 -26.28 3.60
CA MET A 5 -11.88 -25.39 3.14
C MET A 5 -12.48 -25.94 1.85
N ASP A 6 -13.77 -25.69 1.65
CA ASP A 6 -14.44 -25.95 0.38
C ASP A 6 -14.27 -24.74 -0.55
N ILE A 7 -13.84 -25.00 -1.79
CA ILE A 7 -13.68 -24.00 -2.85
C ILE A 7 -14.42 -24.44 -4.12
N PRO A 8 -14.81 -23.50 -5.00
CA PRO A 8 -15.38 -23.82 -6.30
C PRO A 8 -14.49 -24.75 -7.14
N ASP A 9 -15.11 -25.66 -7.90
CA ASP A 9 -14.41 -26.69 -8.69
C ASP A 9 -13.44 -26.10 -9.73
N ASP A 10 -13.81 -24.99 -10.34
CA ASP A 10 -12.97 -24.28 -11.31
C ASP A 10 -11.71 -23.69 -10.65
N LEU A 11 -11.83 -23.18 -9.42
CA LEU A 11 -10.70 -22.70 -8.64
C LEU A 11 -9.82 -23.87 -8.16
N ALA A 12 -10.44 -24.96 -7.73
CA ALA A 12 -9.74 -26.17 -7.33
C ALA A 12 -8.92 -26.77 -8.47
N ALA A 13 -9.46 -26.78 -9.70
CA ALA A 13 -8.75 -27.23 -10.89
C ALA A 13 -7.54 -26.34 -11.18
N ARG A 14 -7.70 -25.02 -11.13
CA ARG A 14 -6.62 -24.05 -11.38
C ARG A 14 -5.49 -24.09 -10.35
N LEU A 15 -5.79 -24.42 -9.10
CA LEU A 15 -4.80 -24.54 -8.02
C LEU A 15 -4.12 -25.91 -8.00
N ARG A 16 -4.77 -26.98 -8.48
CA ARG A 16 -4.22 -28.34 -8.47
C ARG A 16 -2.97 -28.48 -9.34
N ASP A 17 -2.94 -27.78 -10.47
CA ASP A 17 -1.85 -27.87 -11.45
C ASP A 17 -0.66 -26.96 -11.11
N ARG A 18 -0.62 -26.43 -9.87
CA ARG A 18 0.31 -25.39 -9.45
C ARG A 18 1.04 -25.75 -8.16
N GLU A 19 2.36 -25.75 -8.21
CA GLU A 19 3.22 -25.96 -7.03
C GLU A 19 3.24 -24.74 -6.09
N ASP A 20 2.92 -23.55 -6.62
CA ASP A 20 2.95 -22.26 -5.93
C ASP A 20 1.61 -21.89 -5.24
N HIS A 21 0.70 -22.85 -5.04
CA HIS A 21 -0.63 -22.58 -4.47
C HIS A 21 -0.58 -21.89 -3.09
N ALA A 22 0.39 -22.23 -2.23
CA ALA A 22 0.55 -21.57 -0.94
C ALA A 22 0.94 -20.09 -1.09
N GLU A 23 1.85 -19.79 -2.02
CA GLU A 23 2.27 -18.42 -2.33
C GLU A 23 1.12 -17.62 -2.98
N ILE A 24 0.35 -18.25 -3.87
CA ILE A 24 -0.83 -17.63 -4.48
C ILE A 24 -1.89 -17.28 -3.43
N ILE A 25 -2.15 -18.20 -2.49
CA ILE A 25 -3.11 -17.96 -1.40
C ILE A 25 -2.62 -16.82 -0.51
N GLU A 26 -1.34 -16.83 -0.14
CA GLU A 26 -0.70 -15.75 0.64
C GLU A 26 -0.80 -14.40 -0.09
N LEU A 27 -0.51 -14.35 -1.39
CA LEU A 27 -0.64 -13.14 -2.21
C LEU A 27 -2.10 -12.67 -2.31
N GLY A 28 -3.04 -13.60 -2.41
CA GLY A 28 -4.48 -13.33 -2.40
C GLY A 28 -4.95 -12.76 -1.06
N LEU A 29 -4.51 -13.34 0.04
CA LEU A 29 -4.80 -12.85 1.39
C LEU A 29 -4.22 -11.46 1.62
N ARG A 30 -2.97 -11.21 1.23
CA ARG A 30 -2.37 -9.87 1.27
C ARG A 30 -3.18 -8.85 0.47
N LYS A 31 -3.66 -9.22 -0.71
CA LYS A 31 -4.50 -8.35 -1.54
C LYS A 31 -5.86 -8.10 -0.89
N ILE A 32 -6.45 -9.10 -0.25
CA ILE A 32 -7.72 -8.97 0.46
C ILE A 32 -7.54 -8.09 1.68
N ASP A 33 -6.51 -8.32 2.51
CA ASP A 33 -6.18 -7.49 3.67
C ASP A 33 -5.92 -6.03 3.26
N ALA A 34 -5.22 -5.83 2.13
CA ALA A 34 -5.04 -4.51 1.53
C ALA A 34 -6.34 -3.91 0.94
N ASN A 35 -7.42 -4.67 0.81
CA ASN A 35 -8.71 -4.20 0.28
C ASN A 35 -9.82 -4.13 1.35
N THR A 36 -9.74 -4.91 2.43
CA THR A 36 -10.74 -5.00 3.50
C THR A 36 -10.48 -4.03 4.63
N HIS A 37 -9.23 -3.67 4.87
CA HIS A 37 -8.93 -2.43 5.58
C HIS A 37 -9.18 -1.29 4.59
N SER A 38 -10.03 -0.32 4.94
CA SER A 38 -10.20 0.94 4.22
C SER A 38 -8.83 1.61 4.07
N THR A 39 -8.11 1.26 3.00
CA THR A 39 -6.65 1.18 3.02
C THR A 39 -5.96 2.54 2.95
N PHE A 40 -6.71 3.59 2.69
CA PHE A 40 -6.20 4.93 2.48
C PHE A 40 -7.28 5.98 2.78
N GLU A 41 -8.18 5.83 3.75
CA GLU A 41 -9.11 6.94 4.04
C GLU A 41 -8.35 8.24 4.35
N ASP A 42 -7.23 8.14 5.07
CA ASP A 42 -6.34 9.27 5.36
C ASP A 42 -5.37 9.62 4.22
N ALA A 43 -5.25 8.78 3.19
CA ALA A 43 -4.29 8.90 2.09
C ALA A 43 -4.92 8.95 0.69
N SER A 44 -6.25 9.00 0.65
CA SER A 44 -7.10 9.13 -0.53
C SER A 44 -6.67 10.34 -1.34
N ASP A 45 -6.38 11.46 -0.69
CA ASP A 45 -5.91 12.69 -1.32
C ASP A 45 -4.68 12.49 -2.22
N ILE A 46 -3.73 11.64 -1.82
CA ILE A 46 -2.52 11.35 -2.63
C ILE A 46 -2.89 10.43 -3.79
N LEU A 47 -3.68 9.38 -3.54
CA LEU A 47 -4.06 8.42 -4.56
C LEU A 47 -4.97 9.05 -5.62
N GLU A 48 -5.94 9.87 -5.22
CA GLU A 48 -6.80 10.63 -6.13
C GLU A 48 -5.96 11.53 -7.04
N LYS A 49 -4.97 12.22 -6.47
CA LYS A 49 -4.04 13.05 -7.26
C LYS A 49 -3.22 12.22 -8.23
N LEU A 50 -2.80 11.01 -7.89
CA LEU A 50 -2.05 10.13 -8.78
C LEU A 50 -2.91 9.54 -9.90
N ILE A 51 -4.17 9.20 -9.60
CA ILE A 51 -5.16 8.68 -10.57
C ILE A 51 -5.54 9.77 -11.60
N ALA A 52 -5.51 11.04 -11.21
CA ALA A 52 -5.74 12.17 -12.11
C ALA A 52 -4.67 12.36 -13.21
N LEU A 53 -3.66 11.47 -13.28
CA LEU A 53 -2.54 11.53 -14.23
C LEU A 53 -1.86 12.91 -14.26
N PRO A 54 -1.33 13.37 -13.11
CA PRO A 54 -0.77 14.71 -12.96
C PRO A 54 0.49 14.90 -13.82
N SER A 55 0.78 16.15 -14.16
CA SER A 55 2.03 16.52 -14.83
C SER A 55 3.25 16.21 -13.96
N ALA A 56 4.44 16.13 -14.59
CA ALA A 56 5.66 15.88 -13.85
C ALA A 56 5.94 17.00 -12.81
N GLU A 57 5.60 18.25 -13.14
CA GLU A 57 5.70 19.41 -12.26
C GLU A 57 4.78 19.27 -11.03
N GLU A 58 3.57 18.74 -11.20
CA GLU A 58 2.62 18.48 -10.12
C GLU A 58 3.04 17.28 -9.25
N ILE A 59 3.56 16.21 -9.87
CA ILE A 59 4.06 15.03 -9.15
C ILE A 59 5.18 15.41 -8.18
N ILE A 60 6.12 16.26 -8.60
CA ILE A 60 7.21 16.73 -7.72
C ILE A 60 6.68 17.47 -6.48
N LYS A 61 5.56 18.19 -6.63
CA LYS A 61 4.93 18.97 -5.56
C LYS A 61 4.01 18.15 -4.67
N LEU A 62 3.76 16.87 -4.97
CA LEU A 62 2.93 16.01 -4.14
C LEU A 62 3.45 15.99 -2.70
N ARG A 63 2.53 16.19 -1.76
CA ARG A 63 2.76 16.14 -0.32
C ARG A 63 1.55 15.49 0.34
N PRO A 64 1.73 14.82 1.48
CA PRO A 64 0.61 14.38 2.31
C PRO A 64 -0.25 15.58 2.70
N SER A 65 -1.54 15.32 2.93
CA SER A 65 -2.45 16.28 3.56
C SER A 65 -2.02 16.53 5.01
N ASP A 66 -2.49 17.63 5.59
CA ASP A 66 -2.13 17.99 6.97
C ASP A 66 -2.63 16.95 7.99
N SER A 67 -3.76 16.29 7.73
CA SER A 67 -4.27 15.19 8.56
C SER A 67 -3.35 13.98 8.50
N LEU A 68 -2.97 13.56 7.29
CA LEU A 68 -2.06 12.44 7.09
C LEU A 68 -0.68 12.71 7.71
N GLN A 69 -0.14 13.91 7.51
CA GLN A 69 1.14 14.30 8.11
C GLN A 69 1.09 14.23 9.63
N LYS A 70 0.02 14.76 10.25
CA LYS A 70 -0.17 14.66 11.71
C LYS A 70 -0.24 13.21 12.18
N ARG A 71 -0.92 12.33 11.44
CA ARG A 71 -1.03 10.91 11.81
C ARG A 71 0.32 10.21 11.74
N ILE A 72 1.09 10.45 10.67
CA ILE A 72 2.47 9.96 10.52
C ILE A 72 3.34 10.44 11.68
N ASP A 73 3.26 11.72 12.06
CA ASP A 73 4.04 12.30 13.15
C ASP A 73 3.70 11.64 14.50
N VAL A 74 2.42 11.33 14.74
CA VAL A 74 1.96 10.62 15.95
C VAL A 74 2.54 9.21 15.99
N LEU A 75 2.45 8.45 14.90
CA LEU A 75 2.98 7.09 14.82
C LEU A 75 4.50 7.08 14.99
N LEU A 76 5.22 7.99 14.33
CA LEU A 76 6.67 8.13 14.48
C LEU A 76 7.08 8.43 15.92
N LYS A 77 6.38 9.35 16.58
CA LYS A 77 6.64 9.69 17.97
C LYS A 77 6.43 8.47 18.86
N LYS A 78 5.31 7.78 18.70
CA LYS A 78 4.95 6.61 19.50
C LYS A 78 5.93 5.45 19.29
N ASN A 79 6.30 5.17 18.04
CA ASN A 79 7.28 4.14 17.71
C ASN A 79 8.64 4.38 18.41
N ARG A 80 9.05 5.65 18.57
CA ARG A 80 10.30 6.01 19.26
C ARG A 80 10.24 5.94 20.78
N THR A 81 9.06 6.05 21.39
CA THR A 81 8.92 6.14 22.85
C THR A 81 8.39 4.86 23.50
N GLU A 82 7.39 4.24 22.88
CA GLU A 82 6.58 3.17 23.48
C GLU A 82 6.51 1.92 22.59
N GLY A 83 6.81 2.07 21.30
CA GLY A 83 6.53 1.06 20.27
C GLY A 83 5.11 1.17 19.73
N LEU A 84 4.87 0.55 18.58
CA LEU A 84 3.56 0.53 17.93
C LEU A 84 2.76 -0.69 18.37
N GLN A 85 1.45 -0.51 18.50
CA GLN A 85 0.52 -1.64 18.66
C GLN A 85 0.35 -2.38 17.33
N PRO A 86 -0.09 -3.65 17.32
CA PRO A 86 -0.24 -4.43 16.09
C PRO A 86 -1.06 -3.74 15.00
N GLU A 87 -2.12 -3.02 15.36
CA GLU A 87 -2.95 -2.25 14.43
C GLU A 87 -2.21 -1.04 13.86
N GLU A 88 -1.35 -0.40 14.68
CA GLU A 88 -0.54 0.75 14.27
C GLU A 88 0.67 0.32 13.43
N GLU A 89 1.24 -0.86 13.68
CA GLU A 89 2.28 -1.44 12.82
C GLU A 89 1.74 -1.75 11.43
N LYS A 90 0.51 -2.29 11.36
CA LYS A 90 -0.20 -2.45 10.09
C LYS A 90 -0.35 -1.10 9.41
N GLU A 91 -0.92 -0.09 10.08
CA GLU A 91 -1.07 1.26 9.52
C GLU A 91 0.27 1.83 9.03
N TRP A 92 1.33 1.68 9.82
CA TRP A 92 2.68 2.13 9.48
C TRP A 92 3.21 1.48 8.20
N THR A 93 3.04 0.16 8.05
CA THR A 93 3.43 -0.59 6.85
C THR A 93 2.73 -0.05 5.59
N HIS A 94 1.47 0.39 5.71
CA HIS A 94 0.75 0.99 4.59
C HIS A 94 1.33 2.35 4.20
N TYR A 95 1.66 3.20 5.17
CA TYR A 95 2.30 4.49 4.88
C TYR A 95 3.69 4.34 4.26
N GLU A 96 4.48 3.35 4.68
CA GLU A 96 5.77 3.04 4.06
C GLU A 96 5.61 2.63 2.59
N TYR A 97 4.59 1.81 2.29
CA TYR A 97 4.29 1.43 0.91
C TYR A 97 3.87 2.63 0.07
N LEU A 98 2.99 3.51 0.59
CA LEU A 98 2.57 4.73 -0.10
C LEU A 98 3.74 5.68 -0.37
N GLU A 99 4.60 5.91 0.63
CA GLU A 99 5.79 6.75 0.47
C GLU A 99 6.71 6.18 -0.62
N HIS A 100 6.86 4.85 -0.67
CA HIS A 100 7.63 4.20 -1.74
C HIS A 100 7.07 4.50 -3.13
N LEU A 101 5.76 4.39 -3.32
CA LEU A 101 5.11 4.71 -4.60
C LEU A 101 5.30 6.18 -4.98
N VAL A 102 5.08 7.11 -4.03
CA VAL A 102 5.25 8.55 -4.26
C VAL A 102 6.71 8.89 -4.60
N ARG A 103 7.68 8.26 -3.93
CA ARG A 103 9.10 8.45 -4.19
C ARG A 103 9.49 8.00 -5.59
N LEU A 104 9.00 6.84 -6.04
CA LEU A 104 9.20 6.37 -7.42
C LEU A 104 8.55 7.31 -8.45
N ALA A 105 7.32 7.76 -8.20
CA ALA A 105 6.64 8.71 -9.06
C ALA A 105 7.44 10.02 -9.20
N LYS A 106 7.93 10.57 -8.09
CA LYS A 106 8.79 11.77 -8.07
C LYS A 106 10.11 11.58 -8.79
N ALA A 107 10.77 10.43 -8.60
CA ALA A 107 12.01 10.12 -9.32
C ALA A 107 11.79 10.12 -10.84
N ASN A 108 10.74 9.46 -11.31
CA ASN A 108 10.37 9.42 -12.73
C ASN A 108 9.99 10.80 -13.27
N ALA A 109 9.23 11.59 -12.50
CA ALA A 109 8.88 12.96 -12.86
C ALA A 109 10.13 13.84 -13.00
N ALA A 110 11.08 13.74 -12.06
CA ALA A 110 12.34 14.49 -12.11
C ALA A 110 13.15 14.14 -13.37
N LEU A 111 13.20 12.87 -13.78
CA LEU A 111 13.86 12.46 -15.02
C LEU A 111 13.20 13.07 -16.26
N LYS A 112 11.86 13.07 -16.32
CA LYS A 112 11.11 13.70 -17.42
C LYS A 112 11.39 15.20 -17.52
N LEU A 113 11.44 15.91 -16.39
CA LEU A 113 11.71 17.35 -16.35
C LEU A 113 13.14 17.71 -16.77
N LYS A 114 14.12 16.82 -16.58
CA LYS A 114 15.51 17.03 -17.04
C LYS A 114 15.72 16.82 -18.53
N THR A 115 14.80 16.10 -19.18
CA THR A 115 14.89 15.73 -20.60
C THR A 115 14.07 16.69 -21.49
N LYS A 116 13.42 17.67 -20.87
CA LYS A 116 12.60 18.72 -21.49
C LYS A 116 13.43 20.00 -21.60
#